data_AF-A6GBH1-F1
#
_entry.id   AF-A6GBH1-F1
#
_cell.length_a   1.000
_cell.length_b   1.000
_cell.length_c   1.000
_cell.angle_alpha   90.00
_cell.angle_beta   90.00
_cell.angle_gamma   90.00
#
_symmetry.space_group_name_H-M   'P 1'
#
loop_
_entity.id
_entity.type
_entity.pdbx_description
1 polymer ?
#
loop_
_entity_poly.entity_id
_entity_poly.type
_entity_poly.pdbx_seq_one_letter_code
_entity_poly.pdbx_strand_id
1 'polypeptide(L)'
;MPKRAVHRLLLPTSALALAATAVACDPSEEEALVREVQGAIDDEALEPLPAPPSVRPELVELGRSLAFDKELSGNRNIACLSCHHPELASADGRHLPQGVGGAGLGPLREGGAVIPRNAPALFNLHTFENMFWDGRVAVDGQGRIVSPAGQQLTPEMEAVFEFGVVSAQAMFPVTSREEMRGEAGDNELADLADDDFTGIWAGIMDRLGGIPAYVELFEAAYPGEPFEQMSFAHAANAIAAFEIVAFDARDSPWESFVAGDAGALSQVELRGARVFFQVGCTDCHSGAAMSDFEFHNIGLAQFGPGTGHGPGGLDDYGREGVTGNPDDRYDFRTPPLFNVGLTAPYGHAGQFEGLRAHLLQYTNPAARRRDYAIEEHVVESELWPTLLDNADEVLAELSPDADIDFGPGGGGPGGPQPPGGPGGPQPPGGPGGVGGPGPDAGDPIDDLLDFMHALTDPSAGDRREWVPDGVPSGLPVAD
;
A
#
# COMPACT_ATOMS: atom_id res chain seq x y z
N MET A 1 -56.87 -73.32 -0.88
CA MET A 1 -56.96 -72.79 -2.27
C MET A 1 -57.00 -71.26 -2.21
N PRO A 2 -56.27 -70.50 -3.03
CA PRO A 2 -54.85 -70.57 -3.37
C PRO A 2 -54.03 -69.40 -2.74
N LYS A 3 -52.71 -69.60 -2.65
CA LYS A 3 -51.70 -68.58 -2.35
C LYS A 3 -51.57 -67.62 -3.54
N ARG A 4 -51.53 -66.30 -3.31
CA ARG A 4 -51.02 -65.32 -4.29
C ARG A 4 -49.71 -64.74 -3.74
N ALA A 5 -48.60 -65.15 -4.35
CA ALA A 5 -47.30 -64.55 -4.15
C ALA A 5 -47.24 -63.22 -4.92
N VAL A 6 -46.91 -62.14 -4.23
CA VAL A 6 -46.58 -60.86 -4.86
C VAL A 6 -45.06 -60.79 -4.93
N HIS A 7 -44.50 -61.02 -6.12
CA HIS A 7 -43.09 -60.73 -6.39
C HIS A 7 -42.91 -59.21 -6.41
N ARG A 8 -42.22 -58.65 -5.42
CA ARG A 8 -41.64 -57.30 -5.51
C ARG A 8 -40.40 -57.40 -6.40
N LEU A 9 -40.49 -56.78 -7.58
CA LEU A 9 -39.38 -56.56 -8.48
C LEU A 9 -38.47 -55.48 -7.85
N LEU A 10 -37.27 -55.86 -7.43
CA LEU A 10 -36.22 -54.90 -7.07
C LEU A 10 -35.59 -54.39 -8.36
N LEU A 11 -35.90 -53.15 -8.74
CA LEU A 11 -35.15 -52.41 -9.75
C LEU A 11 -33.84 -51.91 -9.12
N PRO A 12 -32.67 -52.11 -9.75
CA PRO A 12 -31.44 -51.51 -9.26
C PRO A 12 -31.50 -50.00 -9.52
N THR A 13 -31.41 -49.21 -8.46
CA THR A 13 -31.15 -47.77 -8.54
C THR A 13 -29.70 -47.58 -8.98
N SER A 14 -29.49 -47.26 -10.26
CA SER A 14 -28.22 -46.77 -10.76
C SER A 14 -27.92 -45.41 -10.11
N ALA A 15 -27.01 -45.39 -9.15
CA ALA A 15 -26.40 -44.15 -8.67
C ALA A 15 -25.51 -43.60 -9.79
N LEU A 16 -25.92 -42.48 -10.39
CA LEU A 16 -25.08 -41.70 -11.28
C LEU A 16 -24.03 -41.01 -10.38
N ALA A 17 -22.80 -41.53 -10.36
CA ALA A 17 -21.68 -40.84 -9.75
C ALA A 17 -21.31 -39.65 -10.64
N LEU A 18 -21.55 -38.44 -10.15
CA LEU A 18 -21.02 -37.23 -10.76
C LEU A 18 -19.51 -37.23 -10.45
N ALA A 19 -18.70 -37.64 -11.42
CA ALA A 19 -17.25 -37.53 -11.31
C ALA A 19 -16.89 -36.05 -11.40
N ALA A 20 -16.56 -35.44 -10.26
CA ALA A 20 -15.77 -34.22 -10.25
C ALA A 20 -14.40 -34.57 -10.82
N THR A 21 -14.11 -34.10 -12.04
CA THR A 21 -12.76 -34.14 -12.59
C THR A 21 -11.92 -33.16 -11.78
N ALA A 22 -11.18 -33.65 -10.80
CA ALA A 22 -10.03 -32.93 -10.29
C ALA A 22 -9.09 -32.71 -11.48
N VAL A 23 -8.82 -31.45 -11.82
CA VAL A 23 -7.72 -31.11 -12.71
C VAL A 23 -6.46 -31.63 -12.01
N ALA A 24 -5.87 -32.69 -12.56
CA ALA A 24 -4.60 -33.20 -12.06
C ALA A 24 -3.51 -32.27 -12.58
N CYS A 25 -2.71 -31.67 -11.69
CA CYS A 25 -1.50 -30.94 -12.08
C CYS A 25 -0.65 -31.82 -13.00
N ASP A 26 -0.20 -31.29 -14.14
CA ASP A 26 0.83 -31.92 -14.96
C ASP A 26 2.19 -31.58 -14.35
N PRO A 27 2.90 -32.54 -13.74
CA PRO A 27 4.20 -32.26 -13.09
C PRO A 27 5.24 -31.71 -14.07
N SER A 28 5.10 -32.01 -15.37
CA SER A 28 6.04 -31.51 -16.39
C SER A 28 5.83 -30.03 -16.73
N GLU A 29 4.60 -29.53 -16.58
CA GLU A 29 4.26 -28.12 -16.75
C GLU A 29 4.71 -27.29 -15.55
N GLU A 30 4.44 -27.77 -14.33
CA GLU A 30 4.89 -27.10 -13.10
C GLU A 30 6.41 -26.98 -13.05
N GLU A 31 7.15 -28.05 -13.35
CA GLU A 31 8.61 -28.00 -13.46
C GLU A 31 9.11 -27.01 -14.52
N ALA A 32 8.36 -26.81 -15.61
CA ALA A 32 8.70 -25.81 -16.63
C ALA A 32 8.48 -24.40 -16.12
N LEU A 33 7.33 -24.14 -15.48
CA LEU A 33 7.03 -22.84 -14.88
C LEU A 33 8.03 -22.45 -13.79
N VAL A 34 8.39 -23.39 -12.90
CA VAL A 34 9.44 -23.16 -11.89
C VAL A 34 10.74 -22.70 -12.55
N ARG A 35 11.19 -23.39 -13.61
CA ARG A 35 12.42 -23.00 -14.33
C ARG A 35 12.29 -21.63 -15.01
N GLU A 36 11.13 -21.31 -15.58
CA GLU A 36 10.88 -20.02 -16.22
C GLU A 36 10.92 -18.87 -15.20
N VAL A 37 10.23 -19.00 -14.06
CA VAL A 37 10.21 -17.97 -13.01
C VAL A 37 11.56 -17.85 -12.31
N GLN A 38 12.26 -18.96 -12.04
CA GLN A 38 13.64 -18.90 -11.53
C GLN A 38 14.60 -18.22 -12.50
N GLY A 39 14.46 -18.47 -13.80
CA GLY A 39 15.23 -17.78 -14.82
C GLY A 39 14.98 -16.27 -14.83
N ALA A 40 13.72 -15.85 -14.66
CA ALA A 40 13.37 -14.42 -14.56
C ALA A 40 13.94 -13.78 -13.27
N ILE A 41 13.89 -14.49 -12.13
CA ILE A 41 14.54 -14.05 -10.88
C ILE A 41 16.05 -13.86 -11.07
N ASP A 42 16.72 -14.80 -11.75
CA ASP A 42 18.15 -14.72 -12.04
C ASP A 42 18.49 -13.56 -12.98
N ASP A 43 17.67 -13.34 -14.02
CA ASP A 43 17.86 -12.27 -15.02
C ASP A 43 17.67 -10.87 -14.40
N GLU A 44 16.70 -10.73 -13.50
CA GLU A 44 16.41 -9.49 -12.74
C GLU A 44 17.27 -9.34 -11.47
N ALA A 45 18.10 -10.35 -11.16
CA ALA A 45 18.91 -10.42 -9.95
C ALA A 45 18.10 -10.18 -8.66
N LEU A 46 16.90 -10.75 -8.58
CA LEU A 46 16.03 -10.61 -7.42
C LEU A 46 16.61 -11.37 -6.22
N GLU A 47 16.69 -10.69 -5.09
CA GLU A 47 17.07 -11.25 -3.80
C GLU A 47 15.87 -11.22 -2.85
N PRO A 48 15.81 -12.13 -1.84
CA PRO A 48 14.79 -12.04 -0.80
C PRO A 48 14.84 -10.70 -0.07
N LEU A 49 13.69 -10.27 0.47
CA LEU A 49 13.57 -9.09 1.31
C LEU A 49 14.60 -9.13 2.45
N PRO A 50 15.40 -8.07 2.61
CA PRO A 50 16.41 -8.03 3.66
C PRO A 50 15.74 -8.08 5.03
N ALA A 51 16.40 -8.74 6.00
CA ALA A 51 15.93 -8.72 7.37
C ALA A 51 15.98 -7.29 7.94
N PRO A 52 15.02 -6.89 8.79
CA PRO A 52 15.08 -5.58 9.44
C PRO A 52 16.30 -5.47 10.36
N PRO A 53 16.77 -4.23 10.64
CA PRO A 53 17.83 -4.02 11.61
C PRO A 53 17.41 -4.48 13.01
N SER A 54 18.38 -4.87 13.84
CA SER A 54 18.08 -5.20 15.25
C SER A 54 17.75 -3.93 16.02
N VAL A 55 16.58 -3.92 16.67
CA VAL A 55 16.07 -2.76 17.43
C VAL A 55 16.13 -3.04 18.94
N ARG A 56 16.46 -2.00 19.72
CA ARG A 56 16.47 -2.06 21.19
C ARG A 56 15.03 -2.18 21.72
N PRO A 57 14.74 -3.11 22.66
CA PRO A 57 13.39 -3.26 23.21
C PRO A 57 12.81 -1.99 23.84
N GLU A 58 13.64 -1.18 24.49
CA GLU A 58 13.23 0.07 25.12
C GLU A 58 12.73 1.10 24.09
N LEU A 59 13.36 1.11 22.91
CA LEU A 59 12.97 1.99 21.81
C LEU A 59 11.65 1.55 21.19
N VAL A 60 11.45 0.23 21.02
CA VAL A 60 10.17 -0.36 20.58
C VAL A 60 9.06 -0.04 21.56
N GLU A 61 9.29 -0.16 22.87
CA GLU A 61 8.24 0.09 23.87
C GLU A 61 7.84 1.57 23.94
N LEU A 62 8.80 2.49 23.83
CA LEU A 62 8.51 3.92 23.70
C LEU A 62 7.72 4.19 22.42
N GLY A 63 8.16 3.65 21.28
CA GLY A 63 7.50 3.81 20.00
C GLY A 63 6.07 3.30 19.99
N ARG A 64 5.86 2.09 20.51
CA ARG A 64 4.55 1.46 20.67
C ARG A 64 3.65 2.32 21.57
N SER A 65 4.19 2.82 22.68
CA SER A 65 3.43 3.69 23.57
C SER A 65 3.02 4.99 22.88
N LEU A 66 3.89 5.60 22.08
CA LEU A 66 3.60 6.85 21.36
C LEU A 66 2.62 6.64 20.20
N ALA A 67 2.79 5.59 19.41
CA ALA A 67 2.01 5.33 18.20
C ALA A 67 0.51 5.09 18.47
N PHE A 68 0.17 4.60 19.67
CA PHE A 68 -1.21 4.41 20.14
C PHE A 68 -1.74 5.54 21.03
N ASP A 69 -0.91 6.50 21.43
CA ASP A 69 -1.34 7.54 22.38
C ASP A 69 -1.82 8.79 21.65
N LYS A 70 -3.09 9.14 21.92
CA LYS A 70 -3.74 10.31 21.34
C LYS A 70 -3.14 11.62 21.83
N GLU A 71 -2.30 11.62 22.87
CA GLU A 71 -1.64 12.82 23.42
C GLU A 71 -0.83 13.60 22.37
N LEU A 72 -0.34 12.90 21.32
CA LEU A 72 0.38 13.49 20.19
C LEU A 72 -0.50 14.34 19.28
N SER A 73 -1.82 14.12 19.27
CA SER A 73 -2.77 14.89 18.48
C SER A 73 -3.21 16.16 19.21
N GLY A 74 -3.40 17.26 18.48
CA GLY A 74 -3.80 18.54 19.05
C GLY A 74 -5.06 18.44 19.91
N ASN A 75 -6.08 17.74 19.39
CA ASN A 75 -7.38 17.55 20.06
C ASN A 75 -7.45 16.30 20.96
N ARG A 76 -6.33 15.58 21.15
CA ARG A 76 -6.24 14.36 21.96
C ARG A 76 -7.27 13.29 21.58
N ASN A 77 -7.56 13.17 20.29
CA ASN A 77 -8.60 12.29 19.76
C ASN A 77 -8.13 11.36 18.63
N ILE A 78 -6.90 11.51 18.14
CA ILE A 78 -6.32 10.69 17.05
C ILE A 78 -4.95 10.19 17.48
N ALA A 79 -4.61 8.94 17.15
CA ALA A 79 -3.27 8.40 17.25
C ALA A 79 -2.79 7.94 15.86
N CYS A 80 -1.49 7.68 15.68
CA CYS A 80 -0.96 7.15 14.42
C CYS A 80 -1.70 5.86 14.02
N LEU A 81 -1.96 4.99 15.00
CA LEU A 81 -2.60 3.69 14.81
C LEU A 81 -4.13 3.77 14.71
N SER A 82 -4.73 4.96 14.72
CA SER A 82 -6.15 5.15 14.34
C SER A 82 -6.39 4.89 12.85
N CYS A 83 -5.43 5.25 11.98
CA CYS A 83 -5.51 5.05 10.52
C CYS A 83 -4.63 3.88 10.04
N HIS A 84 -3.67 3.44 10.86
CA HIS A 84 -2.73 2.36 10.53
C HIS A 84 -2.87 1.16 11.47
N HIS A 85 -4.11 0.76 11.76
CA HIS A 85 -4.39 -0.16 12.86
C HIS A 85 -3.90 -1.59 12.58
N PRO A 86 -3.34 -2.32 13.57
CA PRO A 86 -2.81 -3.67 13.35
C PRO A 86 -3.85 -4.74 12.96
N GLU A 87 -5.13 -4.50 13.23
CA GLU A 87 -6.25 -5.37 12.79
C GLU A 87 -6.61 -5.24 11.32
N LEU A 88 -6.09 -4.22 10.65
CA LEU A 88 -6.44 -3.84 9.29
C LEU A 88 -5.19 -3.88 8.40
N ALA A 89 -4.29 -4.83 8.68
CA ALA A 89 -3.01 -4.96 7.99
C ALA A 89 -2.20 -3.64 7.98
N SER A 90 -2.29 -2.84 9.05
CA SER A 90 -1.67 -1.51 9.18
C SER A 90 -2.09 -0.45 8.16
N ALA A 91 -3.17 -0.71 7.42
CA ALA A 91 -3.90 0.27 6.62
C ALA A 91 -5.18 0.71 7.36
N ASP A 92 -6.00 1.56 6.71
CA ASP A 92 -7.28 2.02 7.25
C ASP A 92 -8.44 1.10 6.80
N GLY A 93 -8.35 0.50 5.61
CA GLY A 93 -9.51 -0.20 5.02
C GLY A 93 -10.63 0.74 4.57
N ARG A 94 -10.39 2.06 4.59
CA ARG A 94 -11.19 3.10 3.93
C ARG A 94 -10.51 3.59 2.68
N HIS A 95 -11.30 4.11 1.75
CA HIS A 95 -10.76 4.76 0.53
C HIS A 95 -9.95 5.99 0.90
N LEU A 96 -10.57 6.88 1.68
CA LEU A 96 -9.94 8.05 2.28
C LEU A 96 -10.11 8.00 3.82
N PRO A 97 -9.00 8.04 4.58
CA PRO A 97 -9.01 8.08 6.03
C PRO A 97 -9.75 9.30 6.59
N GLN A 98 -10.18 9.18 7.85
CA GLN A 98 -10.79 10.27 8.61
C GLN A 98 -9.91 10.62 9.82
N GLY A 99 -9.28 11.79 9.78
CA GLY A 99 -8.42 12.25 10.86
C GLY A 99 -9.21 12.98 11.94
N VAL A 100 -8.79 14.21 12.27
CA VAL A 100 -9.28 14.96 13.43
C VAL A 100 -10.81 15.00 13.50
N GLY A 101 -11.34 14.52 14.63
CA GLY A 101 -12.77 14.47 14.91
C GLY A 101 -13.47 13.19 14.44
N GLY A 102 -12.77 12.30 13.74
CA GLY A 102 -13.27 10.98 13.38
C GLY A 102 -13.27 10.04 14.59
N ALA A 103 -14.19 9.07 14.58
CA ALA A 103 -14.31 8.06 15.62
C ALA A 103 -14.71 6.70 15.03
N GLY A 104 -14.35 5.61 15.70
CA GLY A 104 -14.46 4.26 15.18
C GLY A 104 -13.21 3.81 14.42
N LEU A 105 -13.24 2.57 13.92
CA LEU A 105 -12.08 1.91 13.33
C LEU A 105 -12.39 1.44 11.90
N GLY A 106 -11.48 1.74 10.98
CA GLY A 106 -11.51 1.33 9.59
C GLY A 106 -12.82 1.66 8.86
N PRO A 107 -13.46 0.71 8.16
CA PRO A 107 -14.73 0.96 7.47
C PRO A 107 -15.87 1.50 8.35
N LEU A 108 -15.80 1.29 9.67
CA LEU A 108 -16.80 1.78 10.62
C LEU A 108 -16.46 3.17 11.19
N ARG A 109 -15.31 3.74 10.81
CA ARG A 109 -14.89 5.06 11.22
C ARG A 109 -15.73 6.11 10.51
N GLU A 110 -16.32 7.02 11.28
CA GLU A 110 -17.20 8.08 10.76
C GLU A 110 -16.86 9.46 11.36
N GLY A 111 -17.17 10.51 10.59
CA GLY A 111 -16.95 11.90 10.99
C GLY A 111 -15.52 12.39 10.78
N GLY A 112 -15.23 13.57 11.30
CA GLY A 112 -13.90 14.17 11.20
C GLY A 112 -13.51 14.71 9.82
N ALA A 113 -12.27 15.18 9.74
CA ALA A 113 -11.66 15.67 8.51
C ALA A 113 -11.29 14.49 7.60
N VAL A 114 -11.67 14.56 6.32
CA VAL A 114 -11.25 13.58 5.32
C VAL A 114 -9.81 13.89 4.90
N ILE A 115 -8.94 12.88 4.91
CA ILE A 115 -7.55 12.99 4.47
C ILE A 115 -7.51 12.74 2.95
N PRO A 116 -6.75 13.52 2.15
CA PRO A 116 -6.86 13.49 0.68
C PRO A 116 -6.26 12.27 -0.01
N ARG A 117 -5.62 11.36 0.75
CA ARG A 117 -4.98 10.15 0.23
C ARG A 117 -5.29 8.94 1.08
N ASN A 118 -5.35 7.78 0.45
CA ASN A 118 -5.42 6.48 1.11
C ASN A 118 -4.21 6.28 2.04
N ALA A 119 -4.42 5.63 3.18
CA ALA A 119 -3.37 5.30 4.14
C ALA A 119 -2.57 4.06 3.69
N PRO A 120 -1.28 4.19 3.32
CA PRO A 120 -0.46 3.05 2.98
C PRO A 120 -0.23 2.13 4.19
N ALA A 121 -0.13 0.83 3.97
CA ALA A 121 0.30 -0.10 5.02
C ALA A 121 1.76 0.15 5.43
N LEU A 122 2.07 -0.18 6.68
CA LEU A 122 3.37 0.04 7.34
C LEU A 122 4.29 -1.18 7.28
N PHE A 123 4.10 -2.09 6.32
CA PHE A 123 4.92 -3.30 6.24
C PHE A 123 6.34 -3.02 5.75
N ASN A 124 7.32 -3.68 6.36
CA ASN A 124 8.71 -3.76 5.89
C ASN A 124 9.36 -2.39 5.57
N LEU A 125 9.03 -1.35 6.36
CA LEU A 125 9.45 0.03 6.08
C LEU A 125 10.96 0.24 6.02
N HIS A 126 11.75 -0.64 6.61
CA HIS A 126 13.22 -0.60 6.54
C HIS A 126 13.77 -0.74 5.11
N THR A 127 12.94 -1.12 4.14
CA THR A 127 13.28 -1.21 2.72
C THR A 127 12.99 0.06 1.92
N PHE A 128 12.32 1.05 2.50
CA PHE A 128 11.87 2.23 1.76
C PHE A 128 12.99 3.26 1.57
N GLU A 129 13.06 3.82 0.37
CA GLU A 129 13.98 4.91 0.01
C GLU A 129 13.35 6.30 0.14
N ASN A 130 12.03 6.36 -0.01
CA ASN A 130 11.23 7.56 0.17
C ASN A 130 9.84 7.18 0.72
N MET A 131 9.19 8.14 1.38
CA MET A 131 7.94 7.97 2.12
C MET A 131 6.84 8.88 1.59
N PHE A 132 5.59 8.50 1.85
CA PHE A 132 4.36 9.07 1.28
C PHE A 132 4.18 8.79 -0.21
N TRP A 133 2.95 8.94 -0.70
CA TRP A 133 2.60 8.75 -2.11
C TRP A 133 3.32 9.70 -3.08
N ASP A 134 3.70 10.89 -2.63
CA ASP A 134 4.42 11.91 -3.43
C ASP A 134 5.94 11.92 -3.14
N GLY A 135 6.42 11.04 -2.25
CA GLY A 135 7.83 10.98 -1.89
C GLY A 135 8.35 12.26 -1.23
N ARG A 136 7.48 13.03 -0.55
CA ARG A 136 7.87 14.31 0.07
C ARG A 136 8.89 14.17 1.20
N VAL A 137 9.09 12.96 1.72
CA VAL A 137 10.20 12.62 2.61
C VAL A 137 11.10 11.62 1.90
N ALA A 138 12.30 12.04 1.53
CA ALA A 138 13.22 11.25 0.73
C ALA A 138 14.67 11.59 1.05
N VAL A 139 15.62 10.80 0.57
CA VAL A 139 17.05 11.12 0.64
C VAL A 139 17.50 11.79 -0.66
N ASP A 140 18.21 12.93 -0.58
CA ASP A 140 18.80 13.58 -1.76
C ASP A 140 20.08 12.89 -2.24
N GLY A 141 20.60 13.30 -3.40
CA GLY A 141 21.85 12.76 -3.97
C GLY A 141 23.10 13.03 -3.13
N GLN A 142 22.99 13.76 -2.01
CA GLN A 142 24.05 14.01 -1.04
C GLN A 142 23.85 13.22 0.26
N GLY A 143 22.81 12.37 0.34
CA GLY A 143 22.53 11.54 1.50
C GLY A 143 21.80 12.26 2.63
N ARG A 144 21.16 13.43 2.36
CA ARG A 144 20.41 14.20 3.37
C ARG A 144 18.92 13.98 3.21
N ILE A 145 18.17 14.05 4.31
CA ILE A 145 16.73 13.93 4.24
C ILE A 145 16.12 15.25 3.76
N VAL A 146 15.36 15.18 2.67
CA VAL A 146 14.51 16.26 2.17
C VAL A 146 13.10 16.03 2.68
N SER A 147 12.48 17.07 3.20
CA SER A 147 11.14 17.01 3.78
C SER A 147 10.40 18.35 3.67
N PRO A 148 9.07 18.40 3.90
CA PRO A 148 8.31 19.64 3.96
C PRO A 148 8.82 20.66 4.99
N ALA A 149 9.48 20.18 6.05
CA ALA A 149 10.06 21.06 7.08
C ALA A 149 11.30 21.83 6.59
N GLY A 150 11.91 21.45 5.46
CA GLY A 150 13.11 22.07 4.94
C GLY A 150 14.21 22.15 6.00
N GLN A 151 14.71 23.36 6.27
CA GLN A 151 15.78 23.59 7.26
C GLN A 151 15.33 23.48 8.73
N GLN A 152 14.02 23.33 9.00
CA GLN A 152 13.51 23.12 10.35
C GLN A 152 13.77 21.70 10.85
N LEU A 153 13.91 20.73 9.94
CA LEU A 153 14.51 19.44 10.27
C LEU A 153 16.03 19.65 10.37
N THR A 154 16.54 19.78 11.60
CA THR A 154 17.94 20.17 11.81
C THR A 154 18.89 18.98 11.71
N PRO A 155 20.18 19.20 11.44
CA PRO A 155 21.18 18.13 11.47
C PRO A 155 21.24 17.39 12.81
N GLU A 156 20.95 18.06 13.94
CA GLU A 156 20.88 17.44 15.25
C GLU A 156 19.68 16.50 15.38
N MET A 157 18.53 16.84 14.78
CA MET A 157 17.37 15.95 14.68
C MET A 157 17.68 14.75 13.79
N GLU A 158 18.25 14.99 12.60
CA GLU A 158 18.64 13.91 11.67
C GLU A 158 19.65 12.95 12.30
N ALA A 159 20.55 13.44 13.16
CA ALA A 159 21.53 12.60 13.86
C ALA A 159 20.90 11.59 14.85
N VAL A 160 19.64 11.79 15.25
CA VAL A 160 18.87 10.86 16.09
C VAL A 160 18.28 9.71 15.28
N PHE A 161 18.11 9.88 13.96
CA PHE A 161 17.41 8.91 13.13
C PHE A 161 18.25 7.65 12.88
N GLU A 162 17.85 6.56 13.53
CA GLU A 162 18.41 5.23 13.32
C GLU A 162 17.78 4.51 12.11
N PHE A 163 16.63 4.99 11.62
CA PHE A 163 15.83 4.36 10.56
C PHE A 163 15.55 5.28 9.36
N GLY A 164 16.41 6.29 9.16
CA GLY A 164 16.39 7.14 7.97
C GLY A 164 15.03 7.81 7.70
N VAL A 165 14.51 7.65 6.49
CA VAL A 165 13.24 8.26 6.06
C VAL A 165 12.03 7.79 6.87
N VAL A 166 12.09 6.60 7.48
CA VAL A 166 11.02 6.10 8.37
C VAL A 166 10.95 6.94 9.64
N SER A 167 12.10 7.20 10.29
CA SER A 167 12.17 8.09 11.45
C SER A 167 11.70 9.50 11.11
N ALA A 168 12.02 10.01 9.92
CA ALA A 168 11.58 11.33 9.50
C ALA A 168 10.07 11.39 9.18
N GLN A 169 9.51 10.36 8.56
CA GLN A 169 8.09 10.32 8.18
C GLN A 169 7.17 10.50 9.40
N ALA A 170 7.51 9.86 10.52
CA ALA A 170 6.73 9.92 11.76
C ALA A 170 6.63 11.34 12.36
N MET A 171 7.42 12.30 11.86
CA MET A 171 7.35 13.69 12.31
C MET A 171 6.17 14.49 11.75
N PHE A 172 5.55 14.04 10.66
CA PHE A 172 4.66 14.89 9.86
C PHE A 172 3.15 14.75 10.15
N PRO A 173 2.59 13.56 10.45
CA PRO A 173 1.15 13.43 10.73
C PRO A 173 0.67 14.37 11.84
N VAL A 174 1.48 14.55 12.90
CA VAL A 174 1.20 15.47 14.02
C VAL A 174 1.15 16.95 13.63
N THR A 175 1.68 17.31 12.45
CA THR A 175 1.68 18.69 11.94
C THR A 175 0.52 18.96 10.99
N SER A 176 -0.10 17.91 10.45
CA SER A 176 -1.19 17.99 9.47
C SER A 176 -2.52 18.36 10.16
N ARG A 177 -3.25 19.33 9.59
CA ARG A 177 -4.53 19.83 10.14
C ARG A 177 -5.57 18.73 10.14
N GLU A 178 -5.68 18.04 9.01
CA GLU A 178 -6.66 17.01 8.75
C GLU A 178 -6.35 15.73 9.52
N GLU A 179 -5.08 15.38 9.71
CA GLU A 179 -4.67 14.12 10.36
C GLU A 179 -4.75 14.21 11.88
N MET A 180 -3.86 14.98 12.53
CA MET A 180 -3.71 14.94 13.99
C MET A 180 -3.68 16.32 14.67
N ARG A 181 -3.42 17.41 13.95
CA ARG A 181 -3.21 18.73 14.58
C ARG A 181 -4.52 19.45 14.91
N GLY A 182 -5.47 19.47 13.98
CA GLY A 182 -6.75 20.19 14.11
C GLY A 182 -6.70 21.62 13.57
N GLU A 183 -7.82 22.33 13.70
CA GLU A 183 -8.02 23.66 13.15
C GLU A 183 -7.68 24.79 14.13
N ALA A 184 -7.35 25.97 13.58
CA ALA A 184 -7.03 27.12 14.41
C ALA A 184 -8.19 27.45 15.38
N GLY A 185 -7.88 27.58 16.67
CA GLY A 185 -8.84 27.76 17.76
C GLY A 185 -9.32 26.46 18.42
N ASP A 186 -8.99 25.28 17.89
CA ASP A 186 -9.35 24.00 18.52
C ASP A 186 -8.46 23.69 19.73
N ASN A 187 -7.14 23.91 19.60
CA ASN A 187 -6.13 23.60 20.61
C ASN A 187 -4.87 24.45 20.41
N GLU A 188 -3.93 24.36 21.35
CA GLU A 188 -2.71 25.16 21.38
C GLU A 188 -1.71 24.83 20.27
N LEU A 189 -1.69 23.60 19.74
CA LEU A 189 -0.81 23.22 18.63
C LEU A 189 -1.36 23.73 17.30
N ALA A 190 -2.68 23.73 17.13
CA ALA A 190 -3.35 24.22 15.92
C ALA A 190 -3.38 25.75 15.78
N ASP A 191 -3.12 26.47 16.88
CA ASP A 191 -2.96 27.92 16.91
C ASP A 191 -1.59 28.40 16.40
N LEU A 192 -0.62 27.48 16.25
CA LEU A 192 0.67 27.75 15.62
C LEU A 192 0.52 27.86 14.09
N ALA A 193 1.48 28.53 13.45
CA ALA A 193 1.48 28.69 11.99
C ALA A 193 1.71 27.34 11.29
N ASP A 194 1.17 27.18 10.07
CA ASP A 194 1.27 25.93 9.31
C ASP A 194 2.70 25.54 8.98
N ASP A 195 3.57 26.54 8.85
CA ASP A 195 5.00 26.39 8.58
C ASP A 195 5.86 26.40 9.85
N ASP A 196 5.31 26.42 11.06
CA ASP A 196 6.06 26.35 12.32
C ASP A 196 6.18 24.91 12.83
N PHE A 197 6.87 24.06 12.06
CA PHE A 197 7.11 22.66 12.42
C PHE A 197 7.82 22.54 13.77
N THR A 198 8.84 23.37 14.01
CA THR A 198 9.60 23.31 15.28
C THR A 198 8.75 23.66 16.50
N GLY A 199 7.87 24.66 16.40
CA GLY A 199 6.96 25.03 17.47
C GLY A 199 5.96 23.92 17.78
N ILE A 200 5.40 23.28 16.75
CA ILE A 200 4.45 22.17 16.91
C ILE A 200 5.12 20.99 17.62
N TRP A 201 6.29 20.58 17.12
CA TRP A 201 7.07 19.48 17.71
C TRP A 201 7.49 19.77 19.15
N ALA A 202 7.92 21.00 19.45
CA ALA A 202 8.25 21.41 20.81
C ALA A 202 7.02 21.38 21.74
N GLY A 203 5.87 21.85 21.27
CA GLY A 203 4.62 21.80 22.04
C GLY A 203 4.18 20.38 22.38
N ILE A 204 4.41 19.42 21.48
CA ILE A 204 4.17 18.00 21.76
C ILE A 204 5.16 17.47 22.81
N MET A 205 6.44 17.81 22.71
CA MET A 205 7.44 17.40 23.72
C MET A 205 7.13 18.01 25.10
N ASP A 206 6.64 19.24 25.17
CA ASP A 206 6.20 19.86 26.42
C ASP A 206 5.04 19.07 27.08
N ARG A 207 4.08 18.59 26.27
CA ARG A 207 3.00 17.70 26.75
C ARG A 207 3.55 16.40 27.30
N LEU A 208 4.42 15.72 26.54
CA LEU A 208 5.03 14.45 26.93
C LEU A 208 5.87 14.60 28.21
N GLY A 209 6.60 15.71 28.37
CA GLY A 209 7.35 16.02 29.58
C GLY A 209 6.47 16.25 30.81
N GLY A 210 5.19 16.56 30.62
CA GLY A 210 4.19 16.63 31.69
C GLY A 210 3.72 15.27 32.21
N ILE A 211 4.10 14.17 31.54
CA ILE A 211 3.69 12.80 31.88
C ILE A 211 4.91 12.03 32.40
N PRO A 212 5.04 11.80 33.72
CA PRO A 212 6.24 11.17 34.30
C PRO A 212 6.60 9.82 33.68
N ALA A 213 5.59 9.03 33.31
CA ALA A 213 5.81 7.74 32.65
C ALA A 213 6.47 7.87 31.27
N TYR A 214 6.19 8.94 30.51
CA TYR A 214 6.90 9.18 29.26
C TYR A 214 8.35 9.59 29.49
N VAL A 215 8.62 10.47 30.46
CA VAL A 215 10.00 10.85 30.81
C VAL A 215 10.83 9.59 31.12
N GLU A 216 10.29 8.66 31.91
CA GLU A 216 10.95 7.38 32.20
C GLU A 216 11.18 6.52 30.94
N LEU A 217 10.19 6.42 30.04
CA LEU A 217 10.32 5.67 28.78
C LEU A 217 11.36 6.29 27.84
N PHE A 218 11.40 7.61 27.70
CA PHE A 218 12.38 8.33 26.89
C PHE A 218 13.81 8.13 27.42
N GLU A 219 14.04 8.32 28.72
CA GLU A 219 15.37 8.14 29.32
C GLU A 219 15.83 6.67 29.29
N ALA A 220 14.90 5.71 29.29
CA ALA A 220 15.22 4.30 29.08
C ALA A 220 15.60 4.00 27.61
N ALA A 221 14.89 4.58 26.64
CA ALA A 221 15.13 4.39 25.21
C ALA A 221 16.43 5.08 24.71
N TYR A 222 16.84 6.16 25.38
CA TYR A 222 18.02 6.97 25.06
C TYR A 222 18.95 7.13 26.27
N PRO A 223 19.69 6.06 26.66
CA PRO A 223 20.50 6.07 27.88
C PRO A 223 21.59 7.16 27.87
N GLY A 224 21.59 8.00 28.90
CA GLY A 224 22.60 9.05 29.10
C GLY A 224 22.22 10.41 28.53
N GLU A 225 21.06 10.51 27.89
CA GLU A 225 20.46 11.77 27.49
C GLU A 225 19.23 12.04 28.39
N PRO A 226 19.16 13.16 29.11
CA PRO A 226 17.98 13.50 29.91
C PRO A 226 16.86 14.02 28.99
N PHE A 227 15.61 13.79 29.38
CA PHE A 227 14.44 14.15 28.56
C PHE A 227 14.45 15.61 28.08
N GLU A 228 14.91 16.56 28.91
CA GLU A 228 14.93 17.98 28.57
C GLU A 228 15.94 18.36 27.45
N GLN A 229 16.79 17.43 27.05
CA GLN A 229 17.70 17.60 25.89
C GLN A 229 17.16 16.92 24.62
N MET A 230 16.10 16.11 24.75
CA MET A 230 15.50 15.41 23.64
C MET A 230 14.54 16.30 22.85
N SER A 231 14.33 15.94 21.60
CA SER A 231 13.39 16.62 20.70
C SER A 231 12.35 15.63 20.17
N PHE A 232 11.40 16.12 19.38
CA PHE A 232 10.44 15.24 18.73
C PHE A 232 11.09 14.24 17.75
N ALA A 233 12.33 14.48 17.32
CA ALA A 233 13.10 13.49 16.55
C ALA A 233 13.33 12.18 17.33
N HIS A 234 13.51 12.25 18.66
CA HIS A 234 13.61 11.08 19.54
C HIS A 234 12.28 10.33 19.62
N ALA A 235 11.15 11.04 19.64
CA ALA A 235 9.82 10.44 19.61
C ALA A 235 9.56 9.74 18.28
N ALA A 236 9.81 10.43 17.16
CA ALA A 236 9.62 9.93 15.82
C ALA A 236 10.52 8.72 15.50
N ASN A 237 11.79 8.76 15.94
CA ASN A 237 12.70 7.63 15.82
C ASN A 237 12.22 6.40 16.61
N ALA A 238 11.63 6.59 17.79
CA ALA A 238 11.05 5.51 18.56
C ALA A 238 9.83 4.89 17.87
N ILE A 239 8.93 5.74 17.34
CA ILE A 239 7.76 5.29 16.55
C ILE A 239 8.22 4.44 15.36
N ALA A 240 9.20 4.91 14.58
CA ALA A 240 9.78 4.15 13.47
C ALA A 240 10.38 2.80 13.91
N ALA A 241 11.02 2.76 15.08
CA ALA A 241 11.55 1.52 15.66
C ALA A 241 10.44 0.51 15.94
N PHE A 242 9.32 0.97 16.48
CA PHE A 242 8.14 0.15 16.69
C PHE A 242 7.55 -0.32 15.36
N GLU A 243 7.37 0.55 14.38
CA GLU A 243 6.81 0.20 13.08
C GLU A 243 7.63 -0.89 12.37
N ILE A 244 8.97 -0.74 12.36
CA ILE A 244 9.89 -1.72 11.77
C ILE A 244 9.74 -3.11 12.41
N VAL A 245 9.56 -3.18 13.73
CA VAL A 245 9.47 -4.47 14.44
C VAL A 245 8.06 -5.03 14.34
N ALA A 246 7.04 -4.19 14.54
CA ALA A 246 5.65 -4.62 14.60
C ALA A 246 5.11 -5.05 13.24
N PHE A 247 5.61 -4.48 12.15
CA PHE A 247 5.15 -4.73 10.80
C PHE A 247 6.23 -5.36 9.90
N ASP A 248 7.21 -6.06 10.48
CA ASP A 248 8.06 -7.02 9.76
C ASP A 248 7.19 -8.22 9.32
N ALA A 249 6.88 -8.29 8.03
CA ALA A 249 5.93 -9.22 7.44
C ALA A 249 6.44 -9.66 6.06
N ARG A 250 7.39 -10.59 6.07
CA ARG A 250 8.17 -11.02 4.90
C ARG A 250 8.22 -12.54 4.72
N ASP A 251 7.47 -13.30 5.50
CA ASP A 251 7.43 -14.77 5.40
C ASP A 251 6.34 -15.23 4.41
N SER A 252 6.41 -14.75 3.17
CA SER A 252 5.45 -15.09 2.11
C SER A 252 5.85 -16.32 1.27
N PRO A 253 4.91 -16.96 0.57
CA PRO A 253 5.22 -17.98 -0.44
C PRO A 253 6.23 -17.51 -1.50
N TRP A 254 6.10 -16.26 -1.98
CA TRP A 254 7.04 -15.67 -2.92
C TRP A 254 8.46 -15.56 -2.35
N GLU A 255 8.61 -15.07 -1.13
CA GLU A 255 9.92 -14.94 -0.48
C GLU A 255 10.59 -16.30 -0.28
N SER A 256 9.80 -17.33 0.07
CA SER A 256 10.29 -18.71 0.15
C SER A 256 10.76 -19.24 -1.21
N PHE A 257 10.05 -18.91 -2.29
CA PHE A 257 10.42 -19.28 -3.66
C PHE A 257 11.71 -18.60 -4.11
N VAL A 258 11.85 -17.29 -3.89
CA VAL A 258 13.08 -16.53 -4.19
C VAL A 258 14.25 -17.06 -3.35
N ALA A 259 14.02 -17.48 -2.11
CA ALA A 259 15.03 -18.13 -1.27
C ALA A 259 15.41 -19.57 -1.71
N GLY A 260 14.77 -20.11 -2.76
CA GLY A 260 15.12 -21.38 -3.40
C GLY A 260 14.18 -22.55 -3.10
N ASP A 261 13.06 -22.34 -2.41
CA ASP A 261 12.02 -23.37 -2.27
C ASP A 261 11.13 -23.42 -3.52
N ALA A 262 11.53 -24.28 -4.46
CA ALA A 262 10.79 -24.49 -5.71
C ALA A 262 9.34 -24.98 -5.51
N GLY A 263 8.97 -25.47 -4.32
CA GLY A 263 7.63 -25.93 -3.99
C GLY A 263 6.78 -24.91 -3.23
N ALA A 264 7.28 -23.69 -3.01
CA ALA A 264 6.58 -22.66 -2.24
C ALA A 264 5.38 -22.05 -2.98
N LEU A 265 5.42 -22.04 -4.33
CA LEU A 265 4.33 -21.55 -5.16
C LEU A 265 3.56 -22.70 -5.80
N SER A 266 2.25 -22.56 -5.86
CA SER A 266 1.36 -23.41 -6.65
C SER A 266 1.50 -23.13 -8.15
N GLN A 267 0.97 -24.03 -8.97
CA GLN A 267 0.99 -23.89 -10.43
C GLN A 267 0.29 -22.59 -10.91
N VAL A 268 -0.78 -22.15 -10.24
CA VAL A 268 -1.51 -20.93 -10.62
C VAL A 268 -0.71 -19.66 -10.28
N GLU A 269 -0.08 -19.63 -9.11
CA GLU A 269 0.80 -18.53 -8.69
C GLU A 269 2.05 -18.45 -9.58
N LEU A 270 2.60 -19.59 -9.99
CA LEU A 270 3.72 -19.64 -10.95
C LEU A 270 3.33 -19.11 -12.33
N ARG A 271 2.12 -19.38 -12.82
CA ARG A 271 1.63 -18.78 -14.07
C ARG A 271 1.49 -17.27 -13.94
N GLY A 272 0.95 -16.78 -12.82
CA GLY A 272 0.86 -15.36 -12.51
C GLY A 272 2.22 -14.67 -12.45
N ALA A 273 3.17 -15.27 -11.74
CA ALA A 273 4.55 -14.78 -11.67
C ALA A 273 5.16 -14.68 -13.07
N ARG A 274 4.99 -15.72 -13.90
CA ARG A 274 5.44 -15.67 -15.30
C ARG A 274 4.80 -14.51 -16.08
N VAL A 275 3.49 -14.29 -15.95
CA VAL A 275 2.80 -13.17 -16.61
C VAL A 275 3.42 -11.85 -16.14
N PHE A 276 3.61 -11.67 -14.83
CA PHE A 276 4.21 -10.47 -14.23
C PHE A 276 5.56 -10.08 -14.87
N PHE A 277 6.46 -11.04 -15.03
CA PHE A 277 7.77 -10.83 -15.68
C PHE A 277 7.71 -10.64 -17.19
N GLN A 278 6.59 -10.99 -17.85
CA GLN A 278 6.49 -10.96 -19.31
C GLN A 278 5.76 -9.73 -19.86
N VAL A 279 4.84 -9.14 -19.09
CA VAL A 279 3.97 -8.07 -19.59
C VAL A 279 4.48 -6.66 -19.30
N GLY A 280 5.53 -6.50 -18.48
CA GLY A 280 6.15 -5.21 -18.17
C GLY A 280 5.88 -4.69 -16.76
N CYS A 281 5.24 -5.47 -15.87
CA CYS A 281 5.05 -5.05 -14.48
C CYS A 281 6.37 -4.74 -13.77
N THR A 282 7.46 -5.44 -14.15
CA THR A 282 8.82 -5.22 -13.63
C THR A 282 9.47 -3.93 -14.07
N ASP A 283 8.89 -3.18 -15.02
CA ASP A 283 9.44 -1.87 -15.42
C ASP A 283 9.40 -0.88 -14.24
N CYS A 284 8.36 -0.97 -13.40
CA CYS A 284 8.24 -0.18 -12.16
C CYS A 284 8.34 -1.06 -10.91
N HIS A 285 7.80 -2.28 -10.91
CA HIS A 285 7.80 -3.17 -9.74
C HIS A 285 8.98 -4.14 -9.75
N SER A 286 10.16 -3.61 -9.44
CA SER A 286 11.44 -4.33 -9.52
C SER A 286 12.17 -4.48 -8.17
N GLY A 287 13.23 -5.28 -8.15
CA GLY A 287 14.06 -5.50 -6.96
C GLY A 287 13.34 -6.24 -5.83
N ALA A 288 14.01 -6.38 -4.69
CA ALA A 288 13.51 -7.13 -3.53
C ALA A 288 12.18 -6.59 -2.98
N ALA A 289 11.97 -5.27 -3.04
CA ALA A 289 10.72 -4.64 -2.60
C ALA A 289 9.59 -4.73 -3.64
N MET A 290 9.88 -5.19 -4.86
CA MET A 290 8.97 -5.13 -6.02
C MET A 290 8.46 -3.69 -6.25
N SER A 291 9.39 -2.74 -6.20
CA SER A 291 9.20 -1.31 -6.42
C SER A 291 10.54 -0.67 -6.75
N ASP A 292 10.54 0.16 -7.78
CA ASP A 292 11.64 1.06 -8.14
C ASP A 292 11.69 2.31 -7.24
N PHE A 293 10.67 2.53 -6.41
CA PHE A 293 10.45 3.73 -5.60
C PHE A 293 10.42 5.05 -6.41
N GLU A 294 10.28 4.97 -7.73
CA GLU A 294 10.13 6.11 -8.63
C GLU A 294 8.66 6.53 -8.75
N PHE A 295 8.39 7.58 -9.51
CA PHE A 295 7.09 8.23 -9.58
C PHE A 295 6.51 8.12 -10.98
N HIS A 296 5.26 7.65 -11.06
CA HIS A 296 4.59 7.38 -12.33
C HIS A 296 3.11 7.75 -12.27
N ASN A 297 2.58 8.19 -13.40
CA ASN A 297 1.16 8.47 -13.61
C ASN A 297 0.51 7.33 -14.40
N ILE A 298 -0.29 6.52 -13.70
CA ILE A 298 -1.06 5.40 -14.27
C ILE A 298 -2.51 5.76 -14.58
N GLY A 299 -2.84 7.05 -14.63
CA GLY A 299 -4.16 7.54 -15.04
C GLY A 299 -5.27 7.32 -14.01
N LEU A 300 -4.98 7.44 -12.71
CA LEU A 300 -5.98 7.24 -11.66
C LEU A 300 -6.93 8.45 -11.54
N ALA A 301 -8.18 8.18 -11.15
CA ALA A 301 -9.16 9.22 -10.85
C ALA A 301 -8.85 9.93 -9.51
N GLN A 302 -9.27 11.18 -9.39
CA GLN A 302 -9.18 11.96 -8.15
C GLN A 302 -10.57 12.22 -7.57
N PHE A 303 -10.70 12.12 -6.24
CA PHE A 303 -11.87 12.51 -5.48
C PHE A 303 -11.48 12.94 -4.06
N GLY A 304 -12.43 13.42 -3.27
CA GLY A 304 -12.20 13.89 -1.92
C GLY A 304 -11.78 15.36 -1.86
N PRO A 305 -11.10 15.77 -0.77
CA PRO A 305 -10.79 17.18 -0.52
C PRO A 305 -9.62 17.73 -1.35
N GLY A 306 -8.83 16.86 -2.00
CA GLY A 306 -7.62 17.26 -2.73
C GLY A 306 -6.50 17.79 -1.84
N THR A 307 -5.40 18.21 -2.45
CA THR A 307 -4.21 18.71 -1.74
C THR A 307 -4.00 20.21 -1.92
N GLY A 308 -5.07 20.95 -2.25
CA GLY A 308 -5.01 22.40 -2.46
C GLY A 308 -4.64 22.81 -3.88
N HIS A 309 -4.56 21.87 -4.82
CA HIS A 309 -4.17 22.11 -6.20
C HIS A 309 -5.37 22.28 -7.15
N GLY A 310 -5.10 22.85 -8.33
CA GLY A 310 -6.10 23.09 -9.37
C GLY A 310 -7.09 24.24 -9.08
N PRO A 311 -8.01 24.56 -10.02
CA PRO A 311 -8.89 25.72 -9.93
C PRO A 311 -9.83 25.76 -8.72
N GLY A 312 -10.11 24.60 -8.12
CA GLY A 312 -10.95 24.46 -6.93
C GLY A 312 -10.21 24.07 -5.65
N GLY A 313 -8.89 23.85 -5.71
CA GLY A 313 -8.12 23.30 -4.59
C GLY A 313 -8.39 21.81 -4.30
N LEU A 314 -9.19 21.14 -5.14
CA LEU A 314 -9.64 19.76 -4.95
C LEU A 314 -8.79 18.74 -5.73
N ASP A 315 -7.81 19.19 -6.51
CA ASP A 315 -6.93 18.30 -7.25
C ASP A 315 -5.74 17.86 -6.39
N ASP A 316 -5.10 16.76 -6.80
CA ASP A 316 -3.84 16.30 -6.23
C ASP A 316 -2.79 16.16 -7.33
N TYR A 317 -1.86 17.11 -7.37
CA TYR A 317 -0.79 17.10 -8.37
C TYR A 317 0.32 16.09 -8.07
N GLY A 318 0.22 15.33 -6.97
CA GLY A 318 1.17 14.26 -6.66
C GLY A 318 2.59 14.81 -6.47
N ARG A 319 3.55 14.27 -7.22
CA ARG A 319 4.97 14.61 -7.14
C ARG A 319 5.27 16.06 -7.50
N GLU A 320 4.54 16.69 -8.43
CA GLU A 320 4.69 18.14 -8.72
C GLU A 320 4.50 18.99 -7.46
N GLY A 321 3.63 18.59 -6.52
CA GLY A 321 3.43 19.30 -5.25
C GLY A 321 4.69 19.37 -4.38
N VAL A 322 5.64 18.45 -4.61
CA VAL A 322 6.94 18.37 -3.92
C VAL A 322 8.04 19.06 -4.71
N THR A 323 8.10 18.80 -6.03
CA THR A 323 9.23 19.25 -6.87
C THR A 323 9.01 20.62 -7.50
N GLY A 324 7.75 21.03 -7.65
CA GLY A 324 7.34 22.20 -8.43
C GLY A 324 7.57 22.05 -9.93
N ASN A 325 7.90 20.84 -10.40
CA ASN A 325 8.11 20.54 -11.82
C ASN A 325 6.80 20.07 -12.47
N PRO A 326 6.27 20.77 -13.48
CA PRO A 326 5.04 20.35 -14.16
C PRO A 326 5.14 18.99 -14.86
N ASP A 327 6.34 18.53 -15.20
CA ASP A 327 6.53 17.21 -15.83
C ASP A 327 6.31 16.07 -14.81
N ASP A 328 6.28 16.35 -13.51
CA ASP A 328 6.03 15.36 -12.44
C ASP A 328 4.54 15.36 -12.00
N ARG A 329 3.67 15.99 -12.79
CA ARG A 329 2.27 16.21 -12.42
C ARG A 329 1.50 14.89 -12.50
N TYR A 330 0.77 14.59 -11.42
CA TYR A 330 0.01 13.35 -11.23
C TYR A 330 0.86 12.09 -11.09
N ASP A 331 2.17 12.23 -10.98
CA ASP A 331 3.03 11.10 -10.66
C ASP A 331 2.94 10.77 -9.16
N PHE A 332 2.82 9.48 -8.88
CA PHE A 332 2.84 8.93 -7.54
C PHE A 332 3.85 7.80 -7.45
N ARG A 333 4.44 7.64 -6.26
CA ARG A 333 5.44 6.63 -5.97
C ARG A 333 4.89 5.22 -6.26
N THR A 334 5.66 4.39 -6.96
CA THR A 334 5.40 2.95 -7.09
C THR A 334 5.36 2.30 -5.70
N PRO A 335 4.20 1.81 -5.22
CA PRO A 335 4.16 1.13 -3.93
C PRO A 335 4.80 -0.26 -4.02
N PRO A 336 5.60 -0.68 -3.02
CA PRO A 336 6.01 -2.07 -2.86
C PRO A 336 4.80 -3.02 -2.83
N LEU A 337 4.97 -4.22 -3.38
CA LEU A 337 3.86 -5.18 -3.55
C LEU A 337 3.74 -6.22 -2.42
N PHE A 338 4.65 -6.25 -1.44
CA PHE A 338 4.49 -7.16 -0.31
C PHE A 338 3.14 -6.93 0.39
N ASN A 339 2.45 -8.03 0.73
CA ASN A 339 1.16 -8.01 1.42
C ASN A 339 0.02 -7.23 0.69
N VAL A 340 0.15 -6.91 -0.60
CA VAL A 340 -0.86 -6.17 -1.39
C VAL A 340 -2.24 -6.85 -1.39
N GLY A 341 -2.28 -8.17 -1.17
CA GLY A 341 -3.52 -8.92 -1.01
C GLY A 341 -4.37 -8.53 0.22
N LEU A 342 -3.84 -7.73 1.14
CA LEU A 342 -4.48 -7.35 2.40
C LEU A 342 -4.81 -5.85 2.53
N THR A 343 -4.28 -5.00 1.64
CA THR A 343 -4.22 -3.55 1.85
C THR A 343 -5.18 -2.78 0.95
N ALA A 344 -6.33 -3.37 0.63
CA ALA A 344 -7.43 -2.67 -0.01
C ALA A 344 -7.91 -1.50 0.87
N PRO A 345 -8.47 -0.42 0.28
CA PRO A 345 -8.59 -0.12 -1.16
C PRO A 345 -7.28 0.32 -1.84
N TYR A 346 -7.24 0.30 -3.18
CA TYR A 346 -6.01 0.46 -3.98
C TYR A 346 -5.92 1.78 -4.74
N GLY A 347 -4.70 2.31 -4.85
CA GLY A 347 -4.37 3.59 -5.47
C GLY A 347 -4.21 4.73 -4.46
N HIS A 348 -3.66 5.86 -4.87
CA HIS A 348 -3.28 6.94 -3.94
C HIS A 348 -4.47 7.58 -3.22
N ALA A 349 -5.68 7.50 -3.79
CA ALA A 349 -6.93 7.92 -3.16
C ALA A 349 -7.85 6.73 -2.86
N GLY A 350 -7.33 5.50 -2.92
CA GLY A 350 -8.08 4.27 -2.69
C GLY A 350 -9.07 3.96 -3.80
N GLN A 351 -8.84 4.39 -5.04
CA GLN A 351 -9.77 4.37 -6.16
C GLN A 351 -10.44 3.02 -6.46
N PHE A 352 -9.93 1.90 -5.98
CA PHE A 352 -10.51 0.58 -6.21
C PHE A 352 -10.63 -0.22 -4.92
N GLU A 353 -11.84 -0.61 -4.55
CA GLU A 353 -12.08 -1.56 -3.44
C GLU A 353 -11.38 -2.92 -3.65
N GLY A 354 -11.25 -3.38 -4.91
CA GLY A 354 -10.76 -4.72 -5.22
C GLY A 354 -9.50 -4.72 -6.10
N LEU A 355 -8.55 -5.60 -5.77
CA LEU A 355 -7.26 -5.70 -6.46
C LEU A 355 -7.42 -6.04 -7.95
N ARG A 356 -8.38 -6.90 -8.28
CA ARG A 356 -8.71 -7.22 -9.68
C ARG A 356 -9.11 -5.99 -10.48
N ALA A 357 -9.91 -5.09 -9.90
CA ALA A 357 -10.32 -3.86 -10.58
C ALA A 357 -9.12 -2.92 -10.77
N HIS A 358 -8.22 -2.86 -9.78
CA HIS A 358 -6.97 -2.14 -9.90
C HIS A 358 -6.04 -2.72 -10.99
N LEU A 359 -5.87 -4.04 -11.07
CA LEU A 359 -5.08 -4.68 -12.14
C LEU A 359 -5.65 -4.39 -13.54
N LEU A 360 -6.98 -4.32 -13.67
CA LEU A 360 -7.63 -3.97 -14.94
C LEU A 360 -7.34 -2.52 -15.40
N GLN A 361 -6.94 -1.61 -14.51
CA GLN A 361 -6.53 -0.24 -14.86
C GLN A 361 -5.37 -0.27 -15.88
N TYR A 362 -4.40 -1.16 -15.67
CA TYR A 362 -3.18 -1.26 -16.49
C TYR A 362 -3.44 -1.76 -17.91
N THR A 363 -4.60 -2.34 -18.22
CA THR A 363 -4.91 -2.90 -19.55
C THR A 363 -5.15 -1.85 -20.64
N ASN A 364 -5.61 -0.65 -20.22
CA ASN A 364 -5.81 0.53 -21.06
C ASN A 364 -6.12 1.73 -20.15
N PRO A 365 -5.10 2.33 -19.52
CA PRO A 365 -5.31 3.37 -18.51
C PRO A 365 -6.15 4.55 -19.01
N ALA A 366 -5.98 4.92 -20.28
CA ALA A 366 -6.71 6.03 -20.89
C ALA A 366 -8.22 5.77 -21.03
N ALA A 367 -8.60 4.59 -21.51
CA ALA A 367 -10.02 4.22 -21.60
C ALA A 367 -10.61 4.04 -20.19
N ARG A 368 -9.89 3.36 -19.29
CA ARG A 368 -10.34 3.11 -17.92
C ARG A 368 -10.54 4.40 -17.13
N ARG A 369 -9.65 5.38 -17.26
CA ARG A 369 -9.80 6.71 -16.62
C ARG A 369 -11.04 7.45 -17.11
N ARG A 370 -11.34 7.39 -18.41
CA ARG A 370 -12.52 8.06 -19.00
C ARG A 370 -13.82 7.40 -18.62
N ASP A 371 -13.80 6.08 -18.47
CA ASP A 371 -14.98 5.27 -18.14
C ASP A 371 -15.13 5.05 -16.62
N TYR A 372 -14.23 5.61 -15.78
CA TYR A 372 -14.23 5.43 -14.33
C TYR A 372 -15.53 5.93 -13.70
N ALA A 373 -16.29 5.01 -13.11
CA ALA A 373 -17.51 5.28 -12.37
C ALA A 373 -17.26 5.06 -10.87
N ILE A 374 -17.20 6.14 -10.09
CA ILE A 374 -16.83 6.10 -8.68
C ILE A 374 -17.76 5.19 -7.85
N GLU A 375 -19.04 5.13 -8.19
CA GLU A 375 -20.05 4.29 -7.52
C GLU A 375 -19.85 2.78 -7.72
N GLU A 376 -19.05 2.37 -8.72
CA GLU A 376 -18.72 0.97 -8.95
C GLU A 376 -17.50 0.51 -8.13
N HIS A 377 -16.72 1.46 -7.61
CA HIS A 377 -15.42 1.19 -7.00
C HIS A 377 -15.28 1.68 -5.56
N VAL A 378 -16.06 2.68 -5.15
CA VAL A 378 -15.97 3.34 -3.83
C VAL A 378 -17.23 3.07 -3.01
N VAL A 379 -17.07 2.50 -1.81
CA VAL A 379 -18.21 2.10 -0.97
C VAL A 379 -18.82 3.27 -0.19
N GLU A 380 -18.03 4.29 0.10
CA GLU A 380 -18.38 5.49 0.86
C GLU A 380 -19.12 6.49 -0.05
N SER A 381 -20.45 6.40 -0.05
CA SER A 381 -21.30 7.23 -0.91
C SER A 381 -21.17 8.74 -0.70
N GLU A 382 -20.64 9.18 0.45
CA GLU A 382 -20.30 10.57 0.71
C GLU A 382 -19.15 11.09 -0.18
N LEU A 383 -18.31 10.20 -0.73
CA LEU A 383 -17.19 10.55 -1.62
C LEU A 383 -17.62 10.67 -3.08
N TRP A 384 -18.70 10.00 -3.51
CA TRP A 384 -19.16 10.01 -4.90
C TRP A 384 -19.34 11.42 -5.52
N PRO A 385 -19.99 12.40 -4.85
CA PRO A 385 -20.17 13.73 -5.43
C PRO A 385 -18.88 14.55 -5.50
N THR A 386 -17.76 14.03 -4.97
CA THR A 386 -16.46 14.70 -4.96
C THR A 386 -15.54 14.24 -6.09
N LEU A 387 -15.99 13.32 -6.96
CA LEU A 387 -15.25 12.91 -8.15
C LEU A 387 -14.90 14.13 -9.01
N LEU A 388 -13.61 14.30 -9.27
CA LEU A 388 -13.07 15.42 -10.03
C LEU A 388 -13.07 15.11 -11.53
N ASP A 389 -13.61 16.05 -12.30
CA ASP A 389 -13.57 16.04 -13.77
C ASP A 389 -12.23 16.61 -14.26
N ASN A 390 -11.15 15.84 -14.09
CA ASN A 390 -9.78 16.17 -14.50
C ASN A 390 -9.15 15.09 -15.41
N ALA A 391 -9.99 14.29 -16.09
CA ALA A 391 -9.51 13.14 -16.86
C ALA A 391 -8.57 13.55 -18.00
N ASP A 392 -8.85 14.66 -18.68
CA ASP A 392 -8.01 15.14 -19.78
C ASP A 392 -6.66 15.66 -19.29
N GLU A 393 -6.61 16.31 -18.11
CA GLU A 393 -5.37 16.76 -17.48
C GLU A 393 -4.52 15.57 -17.03
N VAL A 394 -5.12 14.59 -16.36
CA VAL A 394 -4.40 13.38 -15.90
C VAL A 394 -3.82 12.60 -17.09
N LEU A 395 -4.59 12.46 -18.18
CA LEU A 395 -4.16 11.71 -19.36
C LEU A 395 -3.16 12.46 -20.24
N ALA A 396 -3.02 13.78 -20.08
CA ALA A 396 -2.01 14.56 -20.79
C ALA A 396 -0.59 14.23 -20.31
N GLU A 397 -0.45 13.86 -19.04
CA GLU A 397 0.81 13.57 -18.36
C GLU A 397 0.98 12.06 -18.09
N LEU A 398 0.29 11.19 -18.84
CA LEU A 398 0.34 9.74 -18.61
C LEU A 398 1.75 9.18 -18.87
N SER A 399 2.26 8.37 -17.94
CA SER A 399 3.57 7.75 -18.10
C SER A 399 3.61 6.82 -19.33
N PRO A 400 4.70 6.81 -20.12
CA PRO A 400 4.80 5.99 -21.34
C PRO A 400 4.66 4.47 -21.12
N ASP A 401 5.01 4.01 -19.93
CA ASP A 401 5.03 2.64 -19.42
C ASP A 401 3.76 2.27 -18.63
N ALA A 402 2.79 3.18 -18.52
CA ALA A 402 1.53 2.92 -17.81
C ALA A 402 0.61 1.90 -18.51
N ASP A 403 0.70 1.77 -19.85
CA ASP A 403 -0.16 0.89 -20.65
C ASP A 403 0.49 -0.49 -20.87
N ILE A 404 -0.07 -1.51 -20.22
CA ILE A 404 0.46 -2.87 -20.20
C ILE A 404 -0.32 -3.78 -21.16
N ASP A 405 0.36 -4.33 -22.16
CA ASP A 405 -0.24 -5.26 -23.13
C ASP A 405 -0.31 -6.68 -22.58
N PHE A 406 -1.46 -7.04 -22.00
CA PHE A 406 -1.74 -8.40 -21.54
C PHE A 406 -2.10 -9.39 -22.69
N GLY A 407 -2.02 -8.98 -23.95
CA GLY A 407 -2.32 -9.81 -25.12
C GLY A 407 -3.82 -10.14 -25.28
N PRO A 408 -4.17 -11.04 -26.23
CA PRO A 408 -5.55 -11.39 -26.53
C PRO A 408 -6.17 -12.23 -25.40
N GLY A 409 -6.79 -11.54 -24.43
CA GLY A 409 -7.44 -12.15 -23.27
C GLY A 409 -7.59 -11.19 -22.08
N GLY A 410 -6.65 -10.24 -21.91
CA GLY A 410 -6.70 -9.25 -20.81
C GLY A 410 -7.69 -8.10 -21.03
N GLY A 411 -8.20 -7.95 -22.25
CA GLY A 411 -9.30 -7.04 -22.55
C GLY A 411 -10.65 -7.72 -22.30
N GLY A 412 -11.23 -7.53 -21.12
CA GLY A 412 -12.64 -7.86 -20.87
C GLY A 412 -13.57 -7.21 -21.93
N PRO A 413 -14.78 -7.76 -22.17
CA PRO A 413 -15.60 -7.39 -23.32
C PRO A 413 -16.22 -5.99 -23.10
N GLY A 414 -15.54 -4.93 -23.54
CA GLY A 414 -16.04 -3.55 -23.35
C GLY A 414 -15.48 -2.46 -24.27
N GLY A 415 -14.34 -2.65 -24.94
CA GLY A 415 -13.75 -1.58 -25.78
C GLY A 415 -14.22 -1.62 -27.26
N PRO A 416 -14.63 -0.49 -27.87
CA PRO A 416 -14.92 -0.45 -29.31
C PRO A 416 -13.64 -0.55 -30.14
N GLN A 417 -13.60 -1.48 -31.09
CA GLN A 417 -12.51 -1.60 -32.06
C GLN A 417 -12.30 -0.29 -32.85
N PRO A 418 -11.06 0.18 -33.05
CA PRO A 418 -10.79 1.29 -33.96
C PRO A 418 -11.10 0.89 -35.41
N PRO A 419 -11.59 1.83 -36.26
CA PRO A 419 -11.97 1.52 -37.63
C PRO A 419 -10.73 1.20 -38.49
N GLY A 420 -10.76 0.03 -39.14
CA GLY A 420 -9.67 -0.47 -39.97
C GLY A 420 -9.36 0.43 -41.19
N GLY A 421 -8.08 0.77 -41.34
CA GLY A 421 -7.49 1.33 -42.56
C GLY A 421 -7.09 0.23 -43.57
N PRO A 422 -7.01 0.54 -44.88
CA PRO A 422 -6.80 -0.47 -45.92
C PRO A 422 -5.34 -0.93 -45.99
N GLY A 423 -5.18 -2.24 -46.25
CA GLY A 423 -3.92 -2.97 -46.11
C GLY A 423 -2.80 -2.59 -47.07
N GLY A 424 -1.58 -2.67 -46.53
CA GLY A 424 -0.32 -2.79 -47.27
C GLY A 424 0.30 -4.19 -47.09
N PRO A 425 1.22 -4.62 -47.97
CA PRO A 425 1.68 -6.00 -48.01
C PRO A 425 2.75 -6.31 -46.95
N GLN A 426 2.61 -7.47 -46.30
CA GLN A 426 3.57 -8.08 -45.36
C GLN A 426 4.92 -8.44 -46.03
N PRO A 427 6.07 -8.20 -45.37
CA PRO A 427 7.33 -8.86 -45.70
C PRO A 427 7.43 -10.26 -45.04
N PRO A 428 8.25 -11.18 -45.58
CA PRO A 428 8.28 -12.57 -45.13
C PRO A 428 9.18 -12.81 -43.91
N GLY A 429 8.62 -13.55 -42.95
CA GLY A 429 9.19 -14.44 -41.93
C GLY A 429 10.67 -14.38 -41.54
N GLY A 430 10.91 -14.02 -40.28
CA GLY A 430 12.05 -14.50 -39.47
C GLY A 430 11.58 -15.59 -38.49
N PRO A 431 12.43 -16.57 -38.12
CA PRO A 431 12.05 -17.63 -37.19
C PRO A 431 12.35 -17.20 -35.74
N GLY A 432 11.34 -17.30 -34.87
CA GLY A 432 11.49 -17.02 -33.44
C GLY A 432 10.21 -16.43 -32.82
N GLY A 433 9.05 -17.04 -33.10
CA GLY A 433 7.83 -16.72 -32.39
C GLY A 433 7.83 -17.44 -31.05
N VAL A 434 7.96 -16.67 -29.96
CA VAL A 434 7.48 -17.07 -28.64
C VAL A 434 6.02 -17.49 -28.77
N GLY A 435 5.73 -18.71 -28.31
CA GLY A 435 4.40 -19.29 -28.42
C GLY A 435 3.41 -18.47 -27.60
N GLY A 436 2.34 -18.00 -28.24
CA GLY A 436 1.18 -17.48 -27.52
C GLY A 436 0.58 -18.55 -26.59
N PRO A 437 -0.18 -18.14 -25.57
CA PRO A 437 -0.67 -19.04 -24.54
C PRO A 437 -1.46 -20.19 -25.16
N GLY A 438 -1.13 -21.41 -24.72
CA GLY A 438 -1.82 -22.62 -25.13
C GLY A 438 -3.31 -22.60 -24.76
N PRO A 439 -4.12 -23.50 -25.35
CA PRO A 439 -5.58 -23.51 -25.22
C PRO A 439 -6.14 -23.78 -23.80
N ASP A 440 -5.27 -23.93 -22.79
CA ASP A 440 -5.60 -24.17 -21.39
C ASP A 440 -5.17 -23.02 -20.44
N ALA A 441 -4.69 -21.88 -20.97
CA ALA A 441 -4.28 -20.74 -20.15
C ALA A 441 -5.48 -19.99 -19.56
N GLY A 442 -5.44 -19.70 -18.26
CA GLY A 442 -6.43 -18.87 -17.55
C GLY A 442 -6.45 -17.42 -18.05
N ASP A 443 -7.37 -16.61 -17.51
CA ASP A 443 -7.36 -15.16 -17.71
C ASP A 443 -6.04 -14.61 -17.09
N PRO A 444 -5.17 -13.90 -17.85
CA PRO A 444 -3.92 -13.36 -17.32
C PRO A 444 -4.10 -12.48 -16.07
N ILE A 445 -5.24 -11.79 -15.95
CA ILE A 445 -5.57 -10.98 -14.77
C ILE A 445 -5.85 -11.86 -13.55
N ASP A 446 -6.51 -13.01 -13.74
CA ASP A 446 -6.78 -13.94 -12.65
C ASP A 446 -5.50 -14.67 -12.23
N ASP A 447 -4.65 -15.09 -13.17
CA ASP A 447 -3.33 -15.66 -12.86
C ASP A 447 -2.47 -14.61 -12.09
N LEU A 448 -2.46 -13.34 -12.51
CA LEU A 448 -1.77 -12.26 -11.77
C LEU A 448 -2.31 -12.05 -10.37
N LEU A 449 -3.64 -12.10 -10.20
CA LEU A 449 -4.26 -11.97 -8.89
C LEU A 449 -3.79 -13.08 -7.94
N ASP A 450 -3.71 -14.33 -8.42
CA ASP A 450 -3.18 -15.45 -7.64
C ASP A 450 -1.72 -15.17 -7.24
N PHE A 451 -0.88 -14.66 -8.15
CA PHE A 451 0.48 -14.27 -7.82
C PHE A 451 0.55 -13.13 -6.79
N MET A 452 -0.28 -12.09 -6.89
CA MET A 452 -0.32 -11.01 -5.90
C MET A 452 -0.68 -11.53 -4.50
N HIS A 453 -1.53 -12.55 -4.40
CA HIS A 453 -1.82 -13.20 -3.11
C HIS A 453 -0.61 -13.97 -2.57
N ALA A 454 0.23 -14.55 -3.42
CA ALA A 454 1.47 -15.22 -3.02
C ALA A 454 2.53 -14.27 -2.42
N LEU A 455 2.37 -12.95 -2.59
CA LEU A 455 3.20 -11.92 -1.96
C LEU A 455 2.82 -11.65 -0.50
N THR A 456 1.79 -12.32 0.01
CA THR A 456 1.24 -12.08 1.36
C THR A 456 1.88 -13.01 2.38
N ASP A 457 2.47 -12.42 3.41
CA ASP A 457 2.81 -13.12 4.65
C ASP A 457 1.50 -13.47 5.39
N PRO A 458 1.21 -14.75 5.68
CA PRO A 458 -0.02 -15.15 6.35
C PRO A 458 -0.24 -14.51 7.74
N SER A 459 0.82 -14.00 8.38
CA SER A 459 0.76 -13.29 9.67
C SER A 459 0.48 -11.79 9.54
N ALA A 460 0.49 -11.23 8.32
CA ALA A 460 0.36 -9.79 8.10
C ALA A 460 -1.07 -9.25 8.37
N GLY A 461 -2.09 -10.09 8.21
CA GLY A 461 -3.49 -9.65 8.23
C GLY A 461 -4.03 -9.21 9.60
N ASP A 462 -3.43 -9.67 10.70
CA ASP A 462 -3.86 -9.32 12.05
C ASP A 462 -2.66 -9.35 12.99
N ARG A 463 -2.32 -8.18 13.53
CA ARG A 463 -1.18 -7.96 14.42
C ARG A 463 -1.58 -7.37 15.77
N ARG A 464 -2.76 -7.77 16.26
CA ARG A 464 -3.34 -7.31 17.54
C ARG A 464 -2.46 -7.49 18.76
N GLU A 465 -1.49 -8.41 18.73
CA GLU A 465 -0.53 -8.60 19.81
C GLU A 465 0.27 -7.34 20.13
N TRP A 466 0.34 -6.38 19.21
CA TRP A 466 1.01 -5.09 19.41
C TRP A 466 0.14 -4.02 20.06
N VAL A 467 -1.19 -4.22 20.11
CA VAL A 467 -2.12 -3.26 20.70
C VAL A 467 -1.96 -3.24 22.23
N PRO A 468 -1.57 -2.11 22.84
CA PRO A 468 -1.45 -1.99 24.29
C PRO A 468 -2.81 -2.11 24.99
N ASP A 469 -2.80 -2.62 26.22
CA ASP A 469 -3.95 -2.52 27.15
C ASP A 469 -4.26 -1.06 27.56
N GLY A 470 -3.26 -0.18 27.49
CA GLY A 470 -3.36 1.24 27.81
C GLY A 470 -2.08 1.99 27.48
N VAL A 471 -2.17 3.31 27.42
CA VAL A 471 -1.05 4.22 27.07
C VAL A 471 -0.70 5.12 28.26
N PRO A 472 0.54 5.68 28.31
CA PRO A 472 1.00 6.48 29.45
C PRO A 472 0.16 7.72 29.76
N SER A 473 -0.47 8.38 28.78
CA SER A 473 -1.37 9.52 29.03
C SER A 473 -2.66 9.13 29.77
N GLY A 474 -3.02 7.84 29.74
CA GLY A 474 -4.31 7.34 30.22
C GLY A 474 -5.48 7.57 29.26
N LEU A 475 -5.23 8.11 28.07
CA LEU A 475 -6.23 8.20 27.01
C LEU A 475 -6.60 6.80 26.49
N PRO A 476 -7.82 6.61 25.94
CA PRO A 476 -8.23 5.32 25.43
C PRO A 476 -7.44 4.94 24.17
N VAL A 477 -6.94 3.71 24.12
CA VAL A 477 -6.28 3.11 22.95
C VAL A 477 -7.27 2.87 21.82
N ALA A 478 -8.47 2.38 22.15
CA ALA A 478 -9.54 2.21 21.18
C ALA A 478 -10.21 3.56 20.83
N ASP A 479 -10.72 3.63 19.60
CA ASP A 479 -11.56 4.73 19.11
C ASP A 479 -13.06 4.48 19.33
#